data_AF-A0A434AZ78-F1
#
_entry.id   AF-A0A434AZ78-F1
#
_cell.length_a   1.000
_cell.length_b   1.000
_cell.length_c   1.000
_cell.angle_alpha   90.00
_cell.angle_beta   90.00
_cell.angle_gamma   90.00
#
_symmetry.space_group_name_H-M   'P 1'
#
loop_
_entity.id
_entity.type
_entity.pdbx_description
1 polymer ?
#
loop_
_entity_poly.entity_id
_entity_poly.type
_entity_poly.pdbx_seq_one_letter_code
_entity_poly.pdbx_strand_id
1 'polypeptide(L)'
;MSLKILELKIEGMTCPSCSAAVERCLDELEGIQEKIVDHHTDSGKIAFDESIISEEEIIAKINEGHYKVAGFENIENALVIPECPECAKSGQLVPNTVFQSNLKTESLRKINLGTKNFICFNPDCKIAYYNEEIKIDLSELKRELWFKKGSKRKIICYCNNIDSEQIKEAILNHQLTTWEEITSHYRSKVLEKCEIINPTGYCCRANFKKEIDKFTNQ
;
A
#
# COMPACT_ATOMS: atom_id res chain seq x y z
N MET A 1 8.43 -13.95 7.09
CA MET A 1 6.98 -13.90 6.77
C MET A 1 6.77 -14.49 5.39
N SER A 2 5.76 -15.33 5.18
CA SER A 2 5.43 -15.94 3.89
C SER A 2 4.09 -15.41 3.39
N LEU A 3 4.00 -15.15 2.10
CA LEU A 3 2.77 -14.74 1.44
C LEU A 3 2.22 -15.91 0.64
N LYS A 4 0.90 -16.05 0.67
CA LYS A 4 0.16 -16.90 -0.25
C LYS A 4 -0.14 -16.14 -1.53
N ILE A 5 -0.29 -16.87 -2.62
CA ILE A 5 -0.76 -16.33 -3.88
C ILE A 5 -2.10 -16.96 -4.20
N LEU A 6 -3.10 -16.11 -4.39
CA LEU A 6 -4.42 -16.46 -4.86
C LEU A 6 -4.54 -16.06 -6.34
N GLU A 7 -4.67 -17.06 -7.22
CA GLU A 7 -5.00 -16.83 -8.62
C GLU A 7 -6.51 -16.93 -8.78
N LEU A 8 -7.11 -15.93 -9.43
CA LEU A 8 -8.53 -15.71 -9.54
C LEU A 8 -8.93 -15.67 -11.01
N LYS A 9 -10.07 -16.26 -11.33
CA LYS A 9 -10.82 -15.98 -12.55
C LYS A 9 -11.93 -14.98 -12.23
N ILE A 10 -11.89 -13.81 -12.85
CA ILE A 10 -12.75 -12.67 -12.53
C ILE A 10 -13.54 -12.27 -13.78
N GLU A 11 -14.86 -12.43 -13.72
CA GLU A 11 -15.78 -12.11 -14.80
C GLU A 11 -16.28 -10.66 -14.71
N GLY A 12 -16.63 -10.10 -15.87
CA GLY A 12 -17.21 -8.76 -16.01
C GLY A 12 -16.19 -7.66 -16.29
N MET A 13 -14.90 -7.98 -16.46
CA MET A 13 -13.85 -7.01 -16.78
C MET A 13 -13.71 -6.84 -18.30
N THR A 14 -14.46 -5.90 -18.89
CA THR A 14 -14.46 -5.73 -20.35
C THR A 14 -13.48 -4.69 -20.89
N CYS A 15 -12.75 -3.99 -20.01
CA CYS A 15 -11.79 -2.96 -20.42
C CYS A 15 -10.72 -2.68 -19.35
N PRO A 16 -9.64 -1.94 -19.66
CA PRO A 16 -8.57 -1.61 -18.71
C PRO A 16 -9.04 -0.89 -17.45
N SER A 17 -10.11 -0.09 -17.56
CA SER A 17 -10.64 0.61 -16.39
C SER A 17 -11.32 -0.34 -15.39
N CYS A 18 -11.78 -1.52 -15.85
CA CYS A 18 -12.37 -2.55 -15.00
C CYS A 18 -11.33 -3.28 -14.16
N SER A 19 -10.22 -3.73 -14.74
CA SER A 19 -9.15 -4.38 -13.96
C SER A 19 -8.59 -3.42 -12.92
N ALA A 20 -8.37 -2.15 -13.29
CA ALA A 20 -7.95 -1.12 -12.34
C ALA A 20 -9.01 -0.84 -11.24
N ALA A 21 -10.31 -1.05 -11.51
CA ALA A 21 -11.35 -0.91 -10.50
C ALA A 21 -11.32 -2.05 -9.49
N VAL A 22 -11.08 -3.29 -9.94
CA VAL A 22 -10.87 -4.44 -9.05
C VAL A 22 -9.64 -4.20 -8.16
N GLU A 23 -8.52 -3.77 -8.75
CA GLU A 23 -7.31 -3.46 -7.99
C GLU A 23 -7.55 -2.40 -6.91
N ARG A 24 -8.26 -1.30 -7.24
CA ARG A 24 -8.62 -0.27 -6.27
C ARG A 24 -9.54 -0.78 -5.16
N CYS A 25 -10.44 -1.71 -5.46
CA CYS A 25 -11.31 -2.33 -4.46
C CYS A 25 -10.47 -3.10 -3.42
N LEU A 26 -9.45 -3.80 -3.89
CA LEU A 26 -8.53 -4.57 -3.07
C LEU A 26 -7.56 -3.70 -2.25
N ASP A 27 -7.25 -2.48 -2.71
CA ASP A 27 -6.43 -1.53 -1.94
C ASP A 27 -7.00 -1.12 -0.57
N GLU A 28 -8.29 -1.36 -0.35
CA GLU A 28 -8.95 -1.10 0.94
C GLU A 28 -8.70 -2.21 1.96
N LEU A 29 -8.22 -3.37 1.53
CA LEU A 29 -8.00 -4.54 2.37
C LEU A 29 -6.59 -4.54 2.96
N GLU A 30 -6.53 -4.71 4.28
CA GLU A 30 -5.26 -4.94 4.98
C GLU A 30 -4.76 -6.36 4.68
N GLY A 31 -3.45 -6.54 4.55
CA GLY A 31 -2.85 -7.86 4.30
C GLY A 31 -2.57 -8.16 2.83
N ILE A 32 -3.09 -7.38 1.87
CA ILE A 32 -2.71 -7.51 0.46
C ILE A 32 -1.31 -6.92 0.23
N GLN A 33 -0.49 -7.65 -0.52
CA GLN A 33 0.94 -7.40 -0.73
C GLN A 33 1.35 -7.24 -2.20
N GLU A 34 0.55 -7.77 -3.11
CA GLU A 34 0.66 -7.56 -4.54
C GLU A 34 -0.71 -7.85 -5.16
N LYS A 35 -1.09 -7.09 -6.17
CA LYS A 35 -2.31 -7.32 -6.95
C LYS A 35 -1.99 -7.04 -8.40
N ILE A 36 -2.25 -8.03 -9.24
CA ILE A 36 -2.10 -7.92 -10.69
C ILE A 36 -3.40 -8.43 -11.28
N VAL A 37 -4.17 -7.57 -11.94
CA VAL A 37 -5.44 -7.95 -12.56
C VAL A 37 -5.40 -7.63 -14.04
N ASP A 38 -5.78 -8.60 -14.88
CA ASP A 38 -5.77 -8.47 -16.32
C ASP A 38 -7.14 -8.78 -16.92
N HIS A 39 -7.73 -7.75 -17.53
CA HIS A 39 -9.03 -7.82 -18.20
C HIS A 39 -8.97 -8.54 -19.56
N HIS A 40 -7.79 -8.72 -20.17
CA HIS A 40 -7.69 -9.50 -21.41
C HIS A 40 -7.83 -10.99 -21.14
N THR A 41 -7.41 -11.44 -19.96
CA THR A 41 -7.38 -12.84 -19.55
C THR A 41 -8.43 -13.19 -18.51
N ASP A 42 -9.27 -12.22 -18.11
CA ASP A 42 -10.25 -12.36 -17.02
C ASP A 42 -9.62 -12.96 -15.75
N SER A 43 -8.40 -12.53 -15.43
CA SER A 43 -7.60 -13.14 -14.36
C SER A 43 -7.07 -12.12 -13.36
N GLY A 44 -6.83 -12.58 -12.13
CA GLY A 44 -6.22 -11.81 -11.06
C GLY A 44 -5.21 -12.65 -10.29
N LYS A 45 -4.09 -12.07 -9.90
CA LYS A 45 -3.08 -12.70 -9.05
C LYS A 45 -2.83 -11.81 -7.85
N ILE A 46 -3.21 -12.30 -6.67
CA ILE A 46 -3.18 -11.56 -5.42
C ILE A 46 -2.19 -12.23 -4.47
N ALA A 47 -1.13 -11.53 -4.09
CA ALA A 47 -0.27 -11.96 -2.99
C ALA A 47 -0.79 -11.36 -1.69
N PHE A 48 -0.97 -12.17 -0.65
CA PHE A 48 -1.54 -11.71 0.62
C PHE A 48 -0.96 -12.45 1.83
N ASP A 49 -1.06 -11.81 2.99
CA ASP A 49 -0.70 -12.37 4.29
C ASP A 49 -1.93 -13.05 4.92
N GLU A 50 -1.92 -14.38 4.95
CA GLU A 50 -3.00 -15.21 5.48
C GLU A 50 -3.23 -15.05 6.99
N SER A 51 -2.29 -14.43 7.71
CA SER A 51 -2.48 -14.08 9.12
C SER A 51 -3.33 -12.83 9.33
N ILE A 52 -3.55 -12.05 8.26
CA ILE A 52 -4.27 -10.77 8.29
C ILE A 52 -5.60 -10.88 7.54
N ILE A 53 -5.63 -11.56 6.39
CA ILE A 53 -6.83 -11.66 5.56
C ILE A 53 -6.96 -13.05 4.94
N SER A 54 -8.19 -13.55 4.87
CA SER A 54 -8.53 -14.82 4.23
C SER A 54 -8.81 -14.70 2.72
N GLU A 55 -8.69 -15.81 2.01
CA GLU A 55 -9.08 -15.94 0.60
C GLU A 55 -10.56 -15.57 0.42
N GLU A 56 -11.43 -15.99 1.34
CA GLU A 56 -12.86 -15.73 1.32
C GLU A 56 -13.17 -14.24 1.43
N GLU A 57 -12.46 -13.50 2.27
CA GLU A 57 -12.63 -12.04 2.41
C GLU A 57 -12.22 -11.29 1.13
N ILE A 58 -11.12 -11.71 0.49
CA ILE A 58 -10.67 -11.14 -0.79
C ILE A 58 -11.74 -11.39 -1.87
N ILE A 59 -12.24 -12.62 -1.97
CA ILE A 59 -13.27 -13.00 -2.95
C ILE A 59 -14.58 -12.26 -2.69
N ALA A 60 -15.00 -12.17 -1.41
CA ALA A 60 -16.20 -11.46 -1.01
C ALA A 60 -16.12 -9.99 -1.41
N LYS A 61 -14.99 -9.33 -1.15
CA LYS A 61 -14.78 -7.92 -1.51
C LYS A 61 -14.89 -7.67 -3.03
N ILE A 62 -14.37 -8.56 -3.86
CA ILE A 62 -14.53 -8.47 -5.33
C ILE A 62 -16.00 -8.65 -5.71
N ASN A 63 -16.67 -9.63 -5.09
CA ASN A 63 -18.06 -9.99 -5.37
C ASN A 63 -19.09 -8.97 -4.86
N GLU A 64 -18.76 -8.10 -3.91
CA GLU A 64 -19.61 -6.99 -3.46
C GLU A 64 -19.88 -5.98 -4.59
N GLY A 65 -18.93 -5.84 -5.51
CA GLY A 65 -19.01 -4.92 -6.64
C GLY A 65 -19.73 -5.49 -7.86
N HIS A 66 -19.38 -4.91 -9.01
CA HIS A 66 -19.90 -5.30 -10.32
C HIS A 66 -19.26 -6.55 -10.91
N TYR A 67 -18.17 -7.04 -10.30
CA TYR A 67 -17.38 -8.17 -10.80
C TYR A 67 -17.68 -9.44 -10.01
N LYS A 68 -17.38 -10.59 -10.61
CA LYS A 68 -17.62 -11.90 -9.96
C LYS A 68 -16.42 -12.81 -10.10
N VAL A 69 -16.01 -13.44 -9.01
CA VAL A 69 -15.01 -14.50 -9.02
C VAL A 69 -15.70 -15.81 -9.46
N ALA A 70 -15.29 -16.34 -10.61
CA ALA A 70 -15.83 -17.57 -11.19
C ALA A 70 -15.00 -18.81 -10.86
N GLY A 71 -13.79 -18.63 -10.33
CA GLY A 71 -12.91 -19.71 -9.90
C GLY A 71 -11.66 -19.14 -9.24
N PHE A 72 -10.97 -19.95 -8.45
CA PHE A 72 -9.72 -19.57 -7.81
C PHE A 72 -8.84 -20.78 -7.54
N GLU A 73 -7.53 -20.54 -7.48
CA GLU A 73 -6.51 -21.51 -7.10
C GLU A 73 -5.55 -20.88 -6.11
N ASN A 74 -5.13 -21.65 -5.09
CA ASN A 74 -4.19 -21.20 -4.09
C ASN A 74 -2.81 -21.81 -4.35
N ILE A 75 -1.79 -20.98 -4.33
CA ILE A 75 -0.40 -21.39 -4.48
C ILE A 75 0.29 -21.19 -3.13
N GLU A 76 0.50 -22.30 -2.42
CA GLU A 76 1.22 -22.32 -1.15
C GLU A 76 2.72 -22.01 -1.34
N ASN A 77 3.33 -21.36 -0.33
CA ASN A 77 4.76 -21.02 -0.28
C ASN A 77 5.28 -20.15 -1.45
N ALA A 78 4.43 -19.29 -2.00
CA ALA A 78 4.73 -18.63 -3.26
C ALA A 78 5.67 -17.40 -3.16
N LEU A 79 5.78 -16.76 -1.99
CA LEU A 79 6.72 -15.65 -1.80
C LEU A 79 7.17 -15.52 -0.34
N VAL A 80 8.49 -15.58 -0.11
CA VAL A 80 9.10 -15.32 1.19
C VAL A 80 9.57 -13.87 1.25
N ILE A 81 9.14 -13.14 2.28
CA ILE A 81 9.67 -11.81 2.55
C ILE A 81 10.94 -11.98 3.40
N PRO A 82 12.12 -11.56 2.90
CA PRO A 82 13.35 -11.63 3.66
C PRO A 82 13.29 -10.68 4.85
N GLU A 83 14.02 -11.03 5.91
CA GLU A 83 14.19 -10.13 7.04
C GLU A 83 15.04 -8.92 6.65
N CYS A 84 14.75 -7.77 7.26
CA CYS A 84 15.58 -6.59 7.11
C CYS A 84 17.01 -6.91 7.59
N PRO A 85 18.03 -6.72 6.76
CA PRO A 85 19.40 -7.14 7.05
C PRO A 85 20.11 -6.25 8.10
N GLU A 86 19.39 -5.32 8.73
CA GLU A 86 19.88 -4.49 9.83
C GLU A 86 19.21 -4.83 11.16
N CYS A 87 17.90 -5.12 11.15
CA CYS A 87 17.13 -5.31 12.39
C CYS A 87 16.44 -6.67 12.52
N ALA A 88 16.62 -7.57 11.54
CA ALA A 88 16.05 -8.92 11.49
C ALA A 88 14.50 -8.96 11.60
N LYS A 89 13.82 -7.84 11.30
CA LYS A 89 12.35 -7.80 11.24
C LYS A 89 11.88 -7.99 9.81
N SER A 90 10.81 -8.75 9.63
CA SER A 90 10.13 -8.86 8.34
C SER A 90 9.60 -7.49 7.92
N GLY A 91 9.73 -7.19 6.63
CA GLY A 91 9.19 -6.00 5.99
C GLY A 91 7.92 -6.30 5.21
N GLN A 92 7.66 -5.48 4.20
CA GLN A 92 6.55 -5.62 3.28
C GLN A 92 7.06 -5.42 1.85
N LEU A 93 6.53 -6.19 0.90
CA LEU A 93 6.84 -6.00 -0.52
C LEU A 93 6.40 -4.60 -0.96
N VAL A 94 7.20 -3.98 -1.84
CA VAL A 94 6.91 -2.68 -2.42
C VAL A 94 7.13 -2.73 -3.93
N PRO A 95 6.16 -2.25 -4.74
CA PRO A 95 6.32 -2.15 -6.19
C PRO A 95 7.58 -1.36 -6.58
N ASN A 96 8.25 -1.78 -7.65
CA ASN A 96 9.49 -1.14 -8.09
C ASN A 96 9.30 0.34 -8.50
N THR A 97 8.11 0.70 -8.97
CA THR A 97 7.69 2.08 -9.26
C THR A 97 7.69 2.94 -7.99
N VAL A 98 7.10 2.43 -6.91
CA VAL A 98 7.05 3.09 -5.59
C VAL A 98 8.46 3.25 -5.04
N PHE A 99 9.24 2.17 -5.06
CA PHE A 99 10.61 2.17 -4.59
C PHE A 99 11.41 3.29 -5.27
N GLN A 100 11.48 3.30 -6.60
CA GLN A 100 12.21 4.31 -7.36
C GLN A 100 11.70 5.74 -7.12
N SER A 101 10.38 5.93 -7.10
CA SER A 101 9.77 7.25 -6.93
C SER A 101 10.11 7.91 -5.58
N ASN A 102 10.37 7.09 -4.55
CA ASN A 102 10.70 7.56 -3.21
C ASN A 102 12.19 7.78 -2.95
N LEU A 103 13.08 7.29 -3.81
CA LEU A 103 14.53 7.50 -3.69
C LEU A 103 14.99 8.80 -4.32
N LYS A 104 16.02 9.42 -3.73
CA LYS A 104 16.75 10.52 -4.37
C LYS A 104 17.44 10.05 -5.65
N THR A 105 17.65 10.97 -6.58
CA THR A 105 18.15 10.66 -7.93
C THR A 105 19.52 9.98 -7.92
N GLU A 106 20.38 10.37 -6.99
CA GLU A 106 21.72 9.79 -6.78
C GLU A 106 21.68 8.31 -6.36
N SER A 107 20.65 7.89 -5.61
CA SER A 107 20.49 6.51 -5.14
C SER A 107 19.94 5.57 -6.22
N LEU A 108 19.34 6.11 -7.30
CA LEU A 108 18.78 5.30 -8.39
C LEU A 108 19.83 4.57 -9.25
N ARG A 109 21.08 5.05 -9.27
CA ARG A 109 22.13 4.54 -10.17
C ARG A 109 22.61 3.11 -9.85
N LYS A 110 22.17 2.53 -8.74
CA LYS A 110 22.67 1.24 -8.21
C LYS A 110 21.61 0.13 -8.20
N ILE A 111 20.47 0.32 -8.87
CA ILE A 111 19.29 -0.52 -8.64
C ILE A 111 18.99 -1.40 -9.85
N ASN A 112 18.97 -2.71 -9.62
CA ASN A 112 18.38 -3.67 -10.53
C ASN A 112 16.85 -3.66 -10.40
N LEU A 113 16.15 -3.31 -11.48
CA LEU A 113 14.68 -3.24 -11.51
C LEU A 113 13.99 -4.60 -11.63
N GLY A 114 14.75 -5.69 -11.82
CA GLY A 114 14.22 -7.06 -11.76
C GLY A 114 14.09 -7.59 -10.33
N THR A 115 14.71 -6.93 -9.35
CA THR A 115 14.75 -7.40 -7.97
C THR A 115 13.53 -6.89 -7.20
N LYS A 116 12.94 -7.76 -6.35
CA LYS A 116 11.85 -7.39 -5.45
C LYS A 116 12.40 -6.54 -4.31
N ASN A 117 11.69 -5.46 -3.96
CA ASN A 117 12.11 -4.52 -2.92
C ASN A 117 11.15 -4.56 -1.75
N PHE A 118 11.68 -4.38 -0.54
CA PHE A 118 10.92 -4.47 0.69
C PHE A 118 11.10 -3.21 1.54
N ILE A 119 10.05 -2.76 2.21
CA ILE A 119 10.10 -1.66 3.17
C ILE A 119 10.19 -2.20 4.60
N CYS A 120 11.06 -1.60 5.42
CA CYS A 120 11.23 -1.97 6.82
C CYS A 120 10.35 -1.07 7.71
N PHE A 121 9.43 -1.66 8.46
CA PHE A 121 8.53 -0.92 9.36
C PHE A 121 9.08 -0.70 10.77
N ASN A 122 10.20 -1.34 11.16
CA ASN A 122 10.74 -1.18 12.50
C ASN A 122 11.10 0.30 12.78
N PRO A 123 10.46 0.97 13.75
CA PRO A 123 10.64 2.41 13.99
C PRO A 123 12.07 2.81 14.33
N ASP A 124 12.80 1.96 15.07
CA ASP A 124 14.17 2.25 15.51
C ASP A 124 15.23 1.88 14.46
N CYS A 125 14.85 1.28 13.33
CA CYS A 125 15.77 0.89 12.27
C CYS A 125 15.95 1.99 11.23
N LYS A 126 17.20 2.40 10.96
CA LYS A 126 17.56 3.41 9.95
C LYS A 126 17.35 2.96 8.49
N ILE A 127 17.19 1.65 8.26
CA ILE A 127 16.91 1.14 6.91
C ILE A 127 15.45 1.43 6.56
N ALA A 128 15.27 2.10 5.41
CA ALA A 128 13.98 2.37 4.80
C ALA A 128 13.55 1.19 3.93
N TYR A 129 14.33 0.91 2.90
CA TYR A 129 14.10 -0.17 1.95
C TYR A 129 15.29 -1.11 1.89
N TYR A 130 15.04 -2.36 1.50
CA TYR A 130 16.09 -3.35 1.32
C TYR A 130 15.67 -4.40 0.30
N ASN A 131 16.66 -5.08 -0.24
CA ASN A 131 16.50 -6.34 -0.96
C ASN A 131 17.75 -7.20 -0.70
N GLU A 132 17.95 -8.26 -1.49
CA GLU A 132 19.10 -9.16 -1.34
C GLU A 132 20.45 -8.52 -1.70
N GLU A 133 20.44 -7.44 -2.49
CA GLU A 133 21.63 -6.79 -3.05
C GLU A 133 21.98 -5.47 -2.33
N ILE A 134 20.96 -4.72 -1.89
CA ILE A 134 21.11 -3.34 -1.40
C ILE A 134 20.32 -3.05 -0.12
N LYS A 135 20.80 -2.08 0.64
CA LYS A 135 20.09 -1.44 1.75
C LYS A 135 20.01 0.06 1.48
N ILE A 136 18.83 0.64 1.66
CA ILE A 136 18.58 2.07 1.51
C ILE A 136 18.30 2.67 2.88
N ASP A 137 19.05 3.70 3.24
CA ASP A 137 18.89 4.46 4.48
C ASP A 137 17.82 5.56 4.35
N LEU A 138 17.24 6.00 5.48
CA LEU A 138 16.30 7.12 5.52
C LEU A 138 16.85 8.39 4.85
N SER A 139 18.16 8.62 4.95
CA SER A 139 18.85 9.76 4.34
C SER A 139 18.83 9.75 2.81
N GLU A 140 18.52 8.63 2.18
CA GLU A 140 18.46 8.46 0.72
C GLU A 140 17.05 8.68 0.15
N LEU A 141 16.07 8.97 1.01
CA LEU A 141 14.69 9.18 0.59
C LEU A 141 14.40 10.64 0.24
N LYS A 142 13.49 10.83 -0.71
CA LYS A 142 12.87 12.14 -1.02
C LYS A 142 11.87 12.58 0.05
N ARG A 143 11.38 11.64 0.88
CA ARG A 143 10.27 11.84 1.80
C ARG A 143 10.53 11.11 3.12
N GLU A 144 10.04 11.67 4.21
CA GLU A 144 10.12 11.03 5.53
C GLU A 144 9.12 9.86 5.64
N LEU A 145 9.49 8.83 6.39
CA LEU A 145 8.62 7.71 6.74
C LEU A 145 8.00 7.95 8.12
N TRP A 146 6.69 8.17 8.21
CA TRP A 146 6.03 8.58 9.45
C TRP A 146 6.17 7.57 10.60
N PHE A 147 6.30 6.28 10.28
CA PHE A 147 6.44 5.19 11.24
C PHE A 147 7.89 4.99 11.70
N LYS A 148 8.85 5.78 11.18
CA LYS A 148 10.25 5.76 11.61
C LYS A 148 10.50 6.81 12.69
N LYS A 149 11.31 6.44 13.67
CA LYS A 149 11.72 7.34 14.74
C LYS A 149 12.43 8.56 14.15
N GLY A 150 12.09 9.74 14.67
CA GLY A 150 12.63 11.01 14.20
C GLY A 150 11.85 11.65 13.04
N SER A 151 10.79 11.02 12.52
CA SER A 151 9.89 11.70 11.59
C SER A 151 9.20 12.87 12.28
N LYS A 152 9.14 14.02 11.59
CA LYS A 152 8.60 15.27 12.14
C LYS A 152 7.08 15.30 12.14
N ARG A 153 6.47 14.57 11.20
CA ARG A 153 5.02 14.57 11.00
C ARG A 153 4.53 13.16 10.76
N LYS A 154 3.40 12.83 11.39
CA LYS A 154 2.70 11.58 11.15
C LYS A 154 1.85 11.69 9.87
N ILE A 155 2.52 11.65 8.71
CA ILE A 155 1.86 11.75 7.40
C ILE A 155 0.98 10.51 7.18
N ILE A 156 -0.32 10.74 6.98
CA ILE A 156 -1.28 9.66 6.71
C ILE A 156 -1.52 9.53 5.21
N CYS A 157 -1.74 10.65 4.50
CA CYS A 157 -1.87 10.68 3.05
C CYS A 157 -0.66 11.34 2.40
N TYR A 158 0.24 10.54 1.83
CA TYR A 158 1.41 11.05 1.10
C TYR A 158 1.04 11.78 -0.20
N CYS A 159 0.03 11.31 -0.93
CA CYS A 159 -0.41 11.91 -2.20
C CYS A 159 -0.85 13.36 -2.03
N ASN A 160 -1.58 13.63 -0.95
CA ASN A 160 -2.12 14.95 -0.65
C ASN A 160 -1.33 15.66 0.45
N ASN A 161 -0.24 15.07 0.94
CA ASN A 161 0.59 15.62 2.02
C ASN A 161 -0.25 16.08 3.22
N ILE A 162 -1.07 15.17 3.74
CA ILE A 162 -1.94 15.36 4.91
C ILE A 162 -1.45 14.47 6.04
N ASP A 163 -1.27 15.06 7.21
CA ASP A 163 -0.86 14.37 8.44
C ASP A 163 -2.00 14.26 9.47
N SER A 164 -1.72 13.54 10.55
CA SER A 164 -2.66 13.26 11.63
C SER A 164 -3.21 14.51 12.32
N GLU A 165 -2.43 15.58 12.43
CA GLU A 165 -2.88 16.81 13.10
C GLU A 165 -3.86 17.57 12.20
N GLN A 166 -3.61 17.60 10.89
CA GLN A 166 -4.57 18.15 9.93
C GLN A 166 -5.90 17.37 9.91
N ILE A 167 -5.86 16.03 10.02
CA ILE A 167 -7.09 15.23 10.13
C ILE A 167 -7.86 15.62 11.39
N LYS A 168 -7.17 15.71 12.53
CA LYS A 168 -7.76 16.12 13.81
C LYS A 168 -8.37 17.52 13.74
N GLU A 169 -7.65 18.49 13.16
CA GLU A 169 -8.14 19.86 12.98
C GLU A 169 -9.40 19.91 12.12
N ALA A 170 -9.42 19.19 10.99
CA ALA A 170 -10.58 19.11 10.11
C ALA A 170 -11.82 18.52 10.80
N ILE A 171 -11.65 17.52 11.65
CA ILE A 171 -12.75 16.92 12.42
C ILE A 171 -13.24 17.91 13.49
N LEU A 172 -12.34 18.42 14.34
CA LEU A 172 -12.72 19.22 15.50
C LEU A 172 -13.27 20.61 15.13
N ASN A 173 -12.70 21.25 14.12
CA ASN A 173 -13.04 22.63 13.77
C ASN A 173 -14.02 22.73 12.60
N HIS A 174 -14.08 21.71 11.74
CA HIS A 174 -14.87 21.75 10.51
C HIS A 174 -15.87 20.59 10.37
N GLN A 175 -15.91 19.64 11.33
CA GLN A 175 -16.83 18.50 11.34
C GLN A 175 -16.74 17.60 10.09
N LEU A 176 -15.57 17.59 9.44
CA LEU A 176 -15.32 16.75 8.26
C LEU A 176 -14.94 15.35 8.72
N THR A 177 -15.59 14.32 8.19
CA THR A 177 -15.47 12.93 8.71
C THR A 177 -15.16 11.89 7.64
N THR A 178 -15.01 12.32 6.40
CA THR A 178 -14.63 11.45 5.28
C THR A 178 -13.27 11.84 4.70
N TRP A 179 -12.64 10.89 4.00
CA TRP A 179 -11.39 11.15 3.30
C TRP A 179 -11.59 12.23 2.23
N GLU A 180 -12.69 12.17 1.48
CA GLU A 180 -13.02 13.10 0.40
C GLU A 180 -13.20 14.53 0.91
N GLU A 181 -13.93 14.71 2.02
CA GLU A 181 -14.12 16.02 2.64
C GLU A 181 -12.79 16.62 3.13
N ILE A 182 -12.02 15.85 3.90
CA ILE A 182 -10.77 16.33 4.51
C ILE A 182 -9.72 16.61 3.44
N THR A 183 -9.59 15.76 2.42
CA THR A 183 -8.63 16.00 1.33
C THR A 183 -9.01 17.22 0.49
N SER A 184 -10.30 17.39 0.18
CA SER A 184 -10.79 18.55 -0.58
C SER A 184 -10.68 19.86 0.21
N HIS A 185 -10.72 19.80 1.54
CA HIS A 185 -10.48 20.95 2.40
C HIS A 185 -9.04 21.48 2.28
N TYR A 186 -8.04 20.59 2.26
CA TYR A 186 -6.63 20.98 2.21
C TYR A 186 -6.02 21.08 0.80
N ARG A 187 -6.73 20.60 -0.23
CA ARG A 187 -6.23 20.56 -1.62
C ARG A 187 -7.30 20.98 -2.63
N SER A 188 -6.96 21.96 -3.45
CA SER A 188 -7.78 22.37 -4.61
C SER A 188 -7.87 21.28 -5.69
N LYS A 189 -6.88 20.38 -5.75
CA LYS A 189 -6.88 19.20 -6.63
C LYS A 189 -6.38 18.00 -5.85
N VAL A 190 -7.28 17.06 -5.59
CA VAL A 190 -6.99 15.80 -4.91
C VAL A 190 -6.17 14.89 -5.83
N LEU A 191 -5.15 14.24 -5.26
CA LEU A 191 -4.28 13.29 -5.95
C LEU A 191 -4.49 11.88 -5.41
N GLU A 192 -4.60 10.92 -6.33
CA GLU A 192 -4.68 9.48 -6.05
C GLU A 192 -3.54 8.75 -6.77
N LYS A 193 -2.31 8.92 -6.27
CA LYS A 193 -1.08 8.36 -6.85
C LYS A 193 -0.33 7.49 -5.83
N CYS A 194 -1.05 6.73 -5.02
CA CYS A 194 -0.49 5.97 -3.90
C CYS A 194 0.58 4.98 -4.37
N GLU A 195 0.33 4.32 -5.50
CA GLU A 195 1.22 3.40 -6.24
C GLU A 195 2.55 3.99 -6.71
N ILE A 196 2.80 5.27 -6.41
CA ILE A 196 4.03 5.99 -6.76
C ILE A 196 4.51 6.85 -5.59
N ILE A 197 3.61 7.53 -4.89
CA ILE A 197 3.95 8.54 -3.88
C ILE A 197 3.96 7.96 -2.47
N ASN A 198 3.07 7.03 -2.15
CA ASN A 198 3.05 6.42 -0.81
C ASN A 198 4.25 5.46 -0.69
N PRO A 199 5.17 5.64 0.26
CA PRO A 199 6.33 4.77 0.41
C PRO A 199 6.02 3.28 0.54
N THR A 200 4.83 2.93 1.03
CA THR A 200 4.36 1.54 1.17
C THR A 200 3.77 0.98 -0.12
N GLY A 201 3.42 1.82 -1.10
CA GLY A 201 2.67 1.47 -2.30
C GLY A 201 1.16 1.42 -2.12
N TYR A 202 0.68 1.21 -0.90
CA TYR A 202 -0.75 1.03 -0.63
C TYR A 202 -1.51 2.33 -0.52
N CYS A 203 -2.81 2.25 -0.80
CA CYS A 203 -3.71 3.38 -0.58
C CYS A 203 -3.77 3.76 0.91
N CYS A 204 -3.75 5.06 1.20
CA CYS A 204 -3.84 5.54 2.58
C CYS A 204 -5.24 5.39 3.18
N ARG A 205 -6.29 5.14 2.38
CA ARG A 205 -7.70 5.24 2.79
C ARG A 205 -8.02 4.44 4.05
N ALA A 206 -7.56 3.18 4.15
CA ALA A 206 -7.77 2.36 5.34
C ALA A 206 -7.13 2.99 6.60
N ASN A 207 -5.86 3.40 6.51
CA ASN A 207 -5.18 4.08 7.62
C ASN A 207 -5.76 5.46 7.93
N PHE A 208 -6.27 6.15 6.92
CA PHE A 208 -6.92 7.45 7.06
C PHE A 208 -8.23 7.32 7.82
N LYS A 209 -9.05 6.31 7.49
CA LYS A 209 -10.27 5.98 8.23
C LYS A 209 -9.96 5.64 9.68
N LYS A 210 -8.99 4.74 9.91
CA LYS A 210 -8.51 4.42 11.27
C LYS A 210 -8.05 5.66 12.04
N GLU A 211 -7.49 6.66 11.37
CA GLU A 211 -7.07 7.91 12.02
C GLU A 211 -8.26 8.84 12.31
N ILE A 212 -9.24 8.94 11.40
CA ILE A 212 -10.50 9.66 11.64
C ILE A 212 -11.21 9.07 12.86
N ASP A 213 -11.35 7.74 12.91
CA ASP A 213 -12.05 7.02 13.98
C ASP A 213 -11.48 7.29 15.38
N LYS A 214 -10.20 7.68 15.48
CA LYS A 214 -9.57 8.04 16.76
C LYS A 214 -10.07 9.37 17.33
N PHE A 215 -10.57 10.25 16.48
CA PHE A 215 -11.00 11.60 16.85
C PHE A 215 -12.52 11.78 16.80
N THR A 216 -13.25 10.89 16.14
CA THR A 216 -14.72 10.88 16.11
C THR A 216 -15.34 10.07 17.26
N ASN A 217 -14.62 9.08 17.80
CA ASN A 217 -15.07 8.26 18.93
C ASN A 217 -14.56 8.77 20.31
N GLN A 218 -14.21 10.07 20.41
CA GLN A 218 -13.88 10.76 21.66
C GLN A 218 -15.01 11.72 22.04
#